data_AF-A0AAN4TPJ1-F1
#
_entry.id   AF-A0AAN4TPJ1-F1
#
_cell.length_a   1.000
_cell.length_b   1.000
_cell.length_c   1.000
_cell.angle_alpha   90.00
_cell.angle_beta   90.00
_cell.angle_gamma   90.00
#
_symmetry.space_group_name_H-M   'P 1'
#
loop_
_entity.id
_entity.type
_entity.pdbx_description
1 polymer ?
#
loop_
_entity_poly.entity_id
_entity_poly.type
_entity_poly.pdbx_seq_one_letter_code
_entity_poly.pdbx_strand_id
1 'polypeptide(L)'
;MYAFNGNTTLSGDTSGLAGGIVVRGGRLVLSGNVDQVNQRGNTATTQSVSQFNVGNGTLVVNGIAGRTQFGTYTNSAQVLDGGVLAGVGQVGTTQVAAGGTLSPGENAIGALAIQGDLDMATGSRYAADIAGDGRADKINVSGTATLRGTQVNVTALDPAQSYQSGRTYTLLSAQGGVVDGAAADVALPLVNRFNAWRQMTLGLPSVSQPLSIEQIEHYQPLTSATTLEQAARTQLGWITAWRIDRYAFASLKQATFYLQASDTEADETARDQAKAARNNNQAAVKKRRLQQLAIERNGRTAKKPLEPGVKDFDADMAQTQLREAAVEFAAAYRDPDHLASSLSRVIPANAPPVVVLRIITADARVECRQMKAAGQARVSQLFAPPAGRYNHPDEKTRGAVDEISNATQPPGLLRALFDDQVHDSRAWFLYSLGREPMSSYFRERMVFFGEASRRELALNPETRETMLAGITPLPDSGLSVAARPAVMDAQRMAEAQQAIKALWEAQYPKASGVSDALS
;
A
#
# COMPACT_ATOMS: atom_id res chain seq x y z
N MET A 1 -10.83 4.16 38.22
CA MET A 1 -11.13 3.01 37.36
C MET A 1 -12.05 2.10 38.15
N TYR A 2 -13.28 1.90 37.67
CA TYR A 2 -14.25 1.03 38.32
C TYR A 2 -14.30 -0.29 37.55
N ALA A 3 -14.13 -1.41 38.26
CA ALA A 3 -14.18 -2.76 37.70
C ALA A 3 -15.39 -3.49 38.28
N PHE A 4 -16.20 -4.09 37.42
CA PHE A 4 -17.40 -4.81 37.81
C PHE A 4 -17.30 -6.27 37.38
N ASN A 5 -17.73 -7.19 38.24
CA ASN A 5 -17.86 -8.62 37.98
C ASN A 5 -19.24 -9.07 38.48
N GLY A 6 -19.89 -9.99 37.77
CA GLY A 6 -21.29 -10.37 37.98
C GLY A 6 -22.29 -9.43 37.31
N ASN A 7 -23.56 -9.49 37.71
CA ASN A 7 -24.62 -8.64 37.17
C ASN A 7 -24.82 -7.43 38.08
N THR A 8 -24.47 -6.24 37.59
CA THR A 8 -24.59 -4.96 38.30
C THR A 8 -25.46 -3.99 37.52
N THR A 9 -26.38 -3.29 38.19
CA THR A 9 -27.14 -2.19 37.60
C THR A 9 -26.88 -0.92 38.40
N LEU A 10 -26.35 0.10 37.73
CA LEU A 10 -26.25 1.47 38.27
C LEU A 10 -27.47 2.25 37.79
N SER A 11 -28.24 2.75 38.75
CA SER A 11 -29.48 3.50 38.53
C SER A 11 -29.54 4.73 39.45
N GLY A 12 -30.50 5.63 39.20
CA GLY A 12 -30.58 6.92 39.88
C GLY A 12 -29.67 7.99 39.23
N ASP A 13 -29.32 9.02 39.98
CA ASP A 13 -28.44 10.08 39.50
C ASP A 13 -26.97 9.62 39.50
N THR A 14 -26.51 9.12 38.36
CA THR A 14 -25.12 8.75 38.10
C THR A 14 -24.33 9.87 37.42
N SER A 15 -24.89 11.07 37.33
CA SER A 15 -24.17 12.26 36.86
C SER A 15 -23.07 12.69 37.83
N GLY A 16 -22.83 11.89 38.88
CA GLY A 16 -21.69 11.84 39.81
C GLY A 16 -20.45 11.10 39.31
N LEU A 17 -20.63 10.19 38.34
CA LEU A 17 -19.65 9.16 38.02
C LEU A 17 -18.73 9.60 36.88
N ALA A 18 -17.42 9.66 37.16
CA ALA A 18 -16.38 9.99 36.16
C ALA A 18 -15.18 9.03 36.20
N GLY A 19 -14.52 8.91 35.05
CA GLY A 19 -13.31 8.11 34.86
C GLY A 19 -13.54 6.87 34.00
N GLY A 20 -12.57 5.96 34.04
CA GLY A 20 -12.62 4.71 33.29
C GLY A 20 -13.56 3.67 33.91
N ILE A 21 -14.52 3.18 33.14
CA ILE A 21 -15.33 1.99 33.44
C ILE A 21 -14.73 0.81 32.68
N VAL A 22 -14.40 -0.26 33.40
CA VAL A 22 -13.86 -1.47 32.80
C VAL A 22 -14.75 -2.66 33.14
N VAL A 23 -15.20 -3.34 32.11
CA VAL A 23 -16.01 -4.56 32.21
C VAL A 23 -15.15 -5.71 31.70
N ARG A 24 -14.90 -6.69 32.59
CA ARG A 24 -14.08 -7.89 32.36
C ARG A 24 -14.82 -9.09 32.97
N GLY A 25 -15.83 -9.59 32.25
CA GLY A 25 -16.81 -10.54 32.80
C GLY A 25 -18.13 -9.89 33.21
N GLY A 26 -19.18 -10.70 33.30
CA GLY A 26 -20.49 -10.27 33.80
C GLY A 26 -21.22 -9.25 32.92
N ARG A 27 -22.18 -8.55 33.53
CA ARG A 27 -23.04 -7.55 32.88
C ARG A 27 -23.15 -6.31 33.76
N LEU A 28 -22.82 -5.14 33.21
CA LEU A 28 -23.02 -3.83 33.83
C LEU A 28 -24.07 -3.04 33.06
N VAL A 29 -25.11 -2.57 33.75
CA VAL A 29 -26.13 -1.69 33.19
C VAL A 29 -25.99 -0.28 33.75
N LEU A 30 -25.84 0.70 32.88
CA LEU A 30 -25.86 2.13 33.18
C LEU A 30 -27.22 2.70 32.79
N SER A 31 -28.13 2.77 33.77
CA SER A 31 -29.51 3.24 33.55
C SER A 31 -29.62 4.77 33.51
N GLY A 32 -28.69 5.47 34.15
CA GLY A 32 -28.62 6.94 34.20
C GLY A 32 -27.45 7.49 33.38
N ASN A 33 -27.41 8.83 33.26
CA ASN A 33 -26.31 9.53 32.60
C ASN A 33 -25.01 9.36 33.40
N VAL A 34 -23.89 9.12 32.71
CA VAL A 34 -22.56 8.99 33.32
C VAL A 34 -21.67 10.11 32.83
N ASP A 35 -21.44 11.08 33.69
CA ASP A 35 -20.74 12.30 33.31
C ASP A 35 -20.34 13.14 34.52
N GLN A 36 -19.05 13.20 34.89
CA GLN A 36 -18.53 14.29 35.74
C GLN A 36 -17.24 14.94 35.28
N VAL A 37 -17.32 16.27 35.30
CA VAL A 37 -16.22 17.18 35.60
C VAL A 37 -15.79 16.88 37.05
N ASN A 38 -14.53 16.55 37.27
CA ASN A 38 -14.01 16.34 38.63
C ASN A 38 -14.15 17.63 39.45
N GLN A 39 -15.15 17.70 40.35
CA GLN A 39 -15.41 18.87 41.20
C GLN A 39 -14.51 18.93 42.45
N ARG A 40 -13.59 17.98 42.65
CA ARG A 40 -12.58 18.09 43.71
C ARG A 40 -11.41 18.93 43.23
N GLY A 41 -11.53 20.24 43.42
CA GLY A 41 -10.42 21.19 43.36
C GLY A 41 -10.58 22.22 42.26
N ASN A 42 -10.77 23.48 42.68
CA ASN A 42 -10.77 24.68 41.85
C ASN A 42 -9.53 24.74 40.93
N THR A 43 -9.65 24.29 39.68
CA THR A 43 -8.72 24.62 38.58
C THR A 43 -9.49 24.66 37.26
N ALA A 44 -9.31 25.73 36.49
CA ALA A 44 -10.05 26.05 35.27
C ALA A 44 -9.76 25.14 34.05
N THR A 45 -9.29 23.90 34.27
CA THR A 45 -8.81 22.99 33.20
C THR A 45 -9.26 21.54 33.35
N THR A 46 -10.21 21.24 34.23
CA THR A 46 -10.67 19.85 34.43
C THR A 46 -11.56 19.40 33.26
N GLN A 47 -11.02 18.55 32.39
CA GLN A 47 -11.76 17.91 31.30
C GLN A 47 -12.48 16.66 31.83
N SER A 48 -13.76 16.50 31.50
CA SER A 48 -14.44 15.21 31.66
C SER A 48 -13.74 14.21 30.73
N VAL A 49 -13.35 13.04 31.24
CA VAL A 49 -12.82 11.93 30.45
C VAL A 49 -13.48 10.66 30.94
N SER A 50 -14.52 10.24 30.23
CA SER A 50 -15.23 8.99 30.49
C SER A 50 -14.74 7.96 29.49
N GLN A 51 -14.10 6.89 29.94
CA GLN A 51 -13.57 5.85 29.04
C GLN A 51 -14.21 4.52 29.37
N PHE A 52 -14.83 3.90 28.38
CA PHE A 52 -15.40 2.57 28.52
C PHE A 52 -14.46 1.56 27.89
N ASN A 53 -14.09 0.53 28.63
CA ASN A 53 -13.28 -0.57 28.11
C ASN A 53 -13.95 -1.90 28.44
N VAL A 54 -14.47 -2.56 27.43
CA VAL A 54 -15.33 -3.75 27.58
C VAL A 54 -14.62 -4.94 26.94
N GLY A 55 -14.43 -6.03 27.66
CA GLY A 55 -13.82 -7.25 27.12
C GLY A 55 -14.28 -8.45 27.93
N ASN A 56 -14.59 -9.56 27.27
CA ASN A 56 -15.18 -10.75 27.91
C ASN A 56 -16.40 -10.47 28.81
N GLY A 57 -17.22 -9.46 28.52
CA GLY A 57 -18.36 -9.05 29.34
C GLY A 57 -19.26 -8.05 28.62
N THR A 58 -20.41 -7.71 29.23
CA THR A 58 -21.43 -6.84 28.60
C THR A 58 -21.57 -5.52 29.33
N LEU A 59 -21.44 -4.41 28.62
CA LEU A 59 -21.79 -3.07 29.08
C LEU A 59 -23.06 -2.61 28.37
N VAL A 60 -24.08 -2.25 29.14
CA VAL A 60 -25.36 -1.74 28.62
C VAL A 60 -25.45 -0.26 29.00
N VAL A 61 -25.56 0.61 28.01
CA VAL A 61 -25.66 2.05 28.20
C VAL A 61 -27.06 2.50 27.78
N ASN A 62 -27.88 2.89 28.76
CA ASN A 62 -29.23 3.41 28.53
C ASN A 62 -29.34 4.92 28.76
N GLY A 63 -28.34 5.53 29.42
CA GLY A 63 -28.21 6.98 29.57
C GLY A 63 -27.22 7.61 28.58
N ILE A 64 -26.87 8.87 28.82
CA ILE A 64 -25.83 9.60 28.09
C ILE A 64 -24.50 9.47 28.82
N ALA A 65 -23.48 8.96 28.13
CA ALA A 65 -22.10 8.94 28.61
C ALA A 65 -21.31 10.10 27.99
N GLY A 66 -20.82 11.02 28.83
CA GLY A 66 -20.04 12.19 28.40
C GLY A 66 -20.86 13.40 27.96
N ARG A 67 -20.13 14.43 27.49
CA ARG A 67 -20.66 15.73 27.04
C ARG A 67 -19.74 16.36 25.99
N THR A 68 -20.23 17.37 25.27
CA THR A 68 -19.35 18.20 24.43
C THR A 68 -18.65 19.25 25.28
N GLN A 69 -17.32 19.27 25.25
CA GLN A 69 -16.48 20.25 25.93
C GLN A 69 -15.37 20.70 24.97
N PHE A 70 -15.24 22.02 24.76
CA PHE A 70 -14.24 22.62 23.86
C PHE A 70 -14.23 22.02 22.43
N GLY A 71 -15.40 21.67 21.89
CA GLY A 71 -15.52 21.09 20.54
C GLY A 71 -15.26 19.58 20.46
N THR A 72 -14.94 18.92 21.56
CA THR A 72 -14.69 17.47 21.62
C THR A 72 -15.72 16.80 22.53
N TYR A 73 -16.24 15.64 22.11
CA TYR A 73 -17.09 14.81 22.97
C TYR A 73 -16.23 14.02 23.97
N THR A 74 -16.54 14.08 25.25
CA THR A 74 -15.62 13.69 26.34
C THR A 74 -15.58 12.19 26.63
N ASN A 75 -16.48 11.40 26.04
CA ASN A 75 -16.49 9.95 26.19
C ASN A 75 -15.76 9.25 25.03
N SER A 76 -15.12 8.12 25.32
CA SER A 76 -14.71 7.16 24.29
C SER A 76 -14.94 5.72 24.77
N ALA A 77 -15.20 4.82 23.83
CA ALA A 77 -15.45 3.41 24.11
C ALA A 77 -14.50 2.50 23.30
N GLN A 78 -13.98 1.48 23.97
CA GLN A 78 -13.24 0.37 23.36
C GLN A 78 -13.94 -0.93 23.70
N VAL A 79 -14.39 -1.64 22.68
CA VAL A 79 -14.97 -2.97 22.79
C VAL A 79 -13.94 -3.97 22.27
N LEU A 80 -13.30 -4.66 23.20
CA LEU A 80 -12.27 -5.66 22.96
C LEU A 80 -12.90 -7.03 22.69
N ASP A 81 -12.05 -8.02 22.45
CA ASP A 81 -12.47 -9.41 22.27
C ASP A 81 -13.38 -9.91 23.41
N GLY A 82 -14.44 -10.62 23.02
CA GLY A 82 -15.51 -11.08 23.91
C GLY A 82 -16.34 -9.98 24.59
N GLY A 83 -16.07 -8.70 24.31
CA GLY A 83 -16.81 -7.56 24.84
C GLY A 83 -18.09 -7.29 24.06
N VAL A 84 -19.15 -6.88 24.75
CA VAL A 84 -20.42 -6.44 24.15
C VAL A 84 -20.77 -5.05 24.67
N LEU A 85 -20.92 -4.08 23.78
CA LEU A 85 -21.52 -2.78 24.09
C LEU A 85 -22.96 -2.76 23.56
N ALA A 86 -23.91 -2.59 24.47
CA ALA A 86 -25.34 -2.66 24.22
C ALA A 86 -26.10 -1.47 24.82
N GLY A 87 -27.42 -1.47 24.66
CA GLY A 87 -28.33 -0.45 25.19
C GLY A 87 -28.81 0.56 24.15
N VAL A 88 -29.59 1.53 24.63
CA VAL A 88 -30.28 2.53 23.79
C VAL A 88 -29.81 3.97 24.04
N GLY A 89 -28.69 4.11 24.73
CA GLY A 89 -28.15 5.39 25.19
C GLY A 89 -27.22 6.06 24.18
N GLN A 90 -26.35 6.91 24.70
CA GLN A 90 -25.34 7.63 23.91
C GLN A 90 -23.94 7.43 24.49
N VAL A 91 -22.99 7.11 23.62
CA VAL A 91 -21.56 7.05 23.91
C VAL A 91 -20.80 7.99 22.97
N GLY A 92 -19.50 8.18 23.20
CA GLY A 92 -18.63 8.93 22.30
C GLY A 92 -17.95 8.05 21.26
N THR A 93 -16.86 8.54 20.67
CA THR A 93 -16.07 7.79 19.67
C THR A 93 -15.81 6.35 20.13
N THR A 94 -16.19 5.39 19.29
CA THR A 94 -16.22 3.97 19.65
C THR A 94 -15.35 3.16 18.71
N GLN A 95 -14.43 2.37 19.28
CA GLN A 95 -13.62 1.39 18.56
C GLN A 95 -14.02 -0.02 18.97
N VAL A 96 -14.23 -0.88 17.99
CA VAL A 96 -14.62 -2.28 18.21
C VAL A 96 -13.58 -3.17 17.57
N ALA A 97 -12.77 -3.80 18.42
CA ALA A 97 -11.71 -4.70 18.01
C ALA A 97 -12.27 -6.02 17.45
N ALA A 98 -11.38 -6.82 16.85
CA ALA A 98 -11.70 -8.19 16.48
C ALA A 98 -12.29 -8.96 17.67
N GLY A 99 -13.41 -9.66 17.44
CA GLY A 99 -14.14 -10.40 18.47
C GLY A 99 -15.09 -9.56 19.35
N GLY A 100 -14.99 -8.23 19.32
CA GLY A 100 -15.92 -7.32 20.00
C GLY A 100 -17.27 -7.20 19.27
N THR A 101 -18.33 -6.88 20.02
CA THR A 101 -19.71 -6.81 19.51
C THR A 101 -20.41 -5.50 19.89
N LEU A 102 -21.05 -4.83 18.92
CA LEU A 102 -22.10 -3.84 19.18
C LEU A 102 -23.46 -4.51 19.08
N SER A 103 -24.33 -4.24 20.04
CA SER A 103 -25.70 -4.77 20.11
C SER A 103 -26.63 -3.68 20.62
N PRO A 104 -27.02 -2.68 19.80
CA PRO A 104 -28.03 -1.69 20.17
C PRO A 104 -29.28 -2.38 20.75
N GLY A 105 -29.90 -1.76 21.74
CA GLY A 105 -31.00 -2.38 22.47
C GLY A 105 -30.54 -3.42 23.49
N GLU A 106 -31.47 -4.30 23.87
CA GLU A 106 -31.26 -5.41 24.81
C GLU A 106 -32.23 -6.57 24.50
N ASN A 107 -32.13 -7.19 23.32
CA ASN A 107 -33.13 -8.14 22.78
C ASN A 107 -34.50 -7.50 22.49
N ALA A 108 -34.45 -6.23 22.08
CA ALA A 108 -35.59 -5.43 21.68
C ALA A 108 -35.06 -4.33 20.78
N ILE A 109 -35.90 -3.89 19.82
CA ILE A 109 -35.51 -2.83 18.88
C ILE A 109 -35.02 -1.59 19.63
N GLY A 110 -33.75 -1.25 19.42
CA GLY A 110 -33.04 -0.18 20.10
C GLY A 110 -32.22 0.70 19.16
N ALA A 111 -31.93 1.92 19.62
CA ALA A 111 -31.06 2.84 18.90
C ALA A 111 -29.92 3.31 19.80
N LEU A 112 -28.68 3.04 19.40
CA LEU A 112 -27.47 3.51 20.10
C LEU A 112 -26.88 4.71 19.37
N ALA A 113 -26.60 5.79 20.09
CA ALA A 113 -25.98 6.99 19.54
C ALA A 113 -24.46 7.02 19.83
N ILE A 114 -23.68 7.35 18.81
CA ILE A 114 -22.23 7.53 18.87
C ILE A 114 -21.92 8.98 18.52
N GLN A 115 -21.43 9.73 19.51
CA GLN A 115 -20.97 11.10 19.34
C GLN A 115 -19.47 11.14 19.01
N GLY A 116 -19.18 11.19 17.71
CA GLY A 116 -17.84 11.02 17.15
C GLY A 116 -17.83 9.91 16.09
N ASP A 117 -16.65 9.35 15.85
CA ASP A 117 -16.47 8.30 14.84
C ASP A 117 -16.76 6.90 15.42
N LEU A 118 -17.14 6.00 14.52
CA LEU A 118 -17.22 4.57 14.80
C LEU A 118 -16.19 3.84 13.94
N ASP A 119 -15.32 3.03 14.54
CA ASP A 119 -14.38 2.16 13.82
C ASP A 119 -14.59 0.70 14.25
N MET A 120 -15.08 -0.11 13.30
CA MET A 120 -15.35 -1.53 13.48
C MET A 120 -14.26 -2.33 12.77
N ALA A 121 -13.37 -2.98 13.52
CA ALA A 121 -12.25 -3.74 12.98
C ALA A 121 -12.69 -5.05 12.30
N THR A 122 -11.79 -5.67 11.53
CA THR A 122 -12.03 -6.99 10.95
C THR A 122 -12.27 -8.04 12.01
N GLY A 123 -13.33 -8.84 11.83
CA GLY A 123 -13.76 -9.82 12.83
C GLY A 123 -14.57 -9.24 14.00
N SER A 124 -14.88 -7.95 14.00
CA SER A 124 -15.92 -7.36 14.88
C SER A 124 -17.33 -7.77 14.43
N ARG A 125 -18.31 -7.63 15.33
CA ARG A 125 -19.71 -8.00 15.08
C ARG A 125 -20.67 -6.85 15.36
N TYR A 126 -21.68 -6.73 14.53
CA TYR A 126 -22.91 -5.98 14.81
C TYR A 126 -24.05 -6.98 14.95
N ALA A 127 -24.56 -7.15 16.18
CA ALA A 127 -25.77 -7.91 16.45
C ALA A 127 -26.97 -6.97 16.30
N ALA A 128 -27.86 -7.25 15.34
CA ALA A 128 -29.00 -6.42 15.00
C ALA A 128 -30.30 -7.22 15.08
N ASP A 129 -31.27 -6.70 15.84
CA ASP A 129 -32.62 -7.21 15.91
C ASP A 129 -33.51 -6.56 14.83
N ILE A 130 -34.38 -7.36 14.18
CA ILE A 130 -35.36 -6.89 13.19
C ILE A 130 -36.77 -7.39 13.50
N ALA A 131 -37.77 -6.53 13.26
CA ALA A 131 -39.18 -6.83 13.46
C ALA A 131 -39.94 -6.88 12.12
N GLY A 132 -41.00 -7.69 12.07
CA GLY A 132 -41.81 -7.90 10.86
C GLY A 132 -42.56 -6.65 10.37
N ASP A 133 -42.66 -5.60 11.19
CA ASP A 133 -43.25 -4.30 10.85
C ASP A 133 -42.28 -3.34 10.15
N GLY A 134 -41.01 -3.74 9.97
CA GLY A 134 -39.99 -2.93 9.29
C GLY A 134 -39.07 -2.16 10.23
N ARG A 135 -39.29 -2.26 11.55
CA ARG A 135 -38.35 -1.72 12.54
C ARG A 135 -37.11 -2.61 12.66
N ALA A 136 -35.99 -1.99 12.98
CA ALA A 136 -34.73 -2.65 13.22
C ALA A 136 -33.91 -1.86 14.23
N ASP A 137 -32.95 -2.53 14.86
CA ASP A 137 -31.90 -1.87 15.60
C ASP A 137 -31.16 -0.85 14.74
N LYS A 138 -30.70 0.22 15.40
CA LYS A 138 -30.00 1.30 14.71
C LYS A 138 -28.80 1.82 15.48
N ILE A 139 -27.70 2.07 14.76
CA ILE A 139 -26.59 2.87 15.24
C ILE A 139 -26.63 4.23 14.52
N ASN A 140 -26.64 5.32 15.29
CA ASN A 140 -26.56 6.68 14.77
C ASN A 140 -25.21 7.29 15.13
N VAL A 141 -24.38 7.57 14.12
CA VAL A 141 -23.02 8.12 14.27
C VAL A 141 -22.99 9.57 13.81
N SER A 142 -22.49 10.49 14.65
CA SER A 142 -22.35 11.90 14.28
C SER A 142 -21.10 12.20 13.47
N GLY A 143 -20.09 11.33 13.53
CA GLY A 143 -18.91 11.35 12.65
C GLY A 143 -19.02 10.35 11.50
N THR A 144 -17.88 9.79 11.11
CA THR A 144 -17.76 8.74 10.08
C THR A 144 -17.86 7.36 10.72
N ALA A 145 -18.55 6.42 10.04
CA ALA A 145 -18.55 5.02 10.43
C ALA A 145 -17.67 4.20 9.49
N THR A 146 -16.57 3.64 10.00
CA THR A 146 -15.64 2.79 9.26
C THR A 146 -15.90 1.32 9.59
N LEU A 147 -16.24 0.52 8.58
CA LEU A 147 -16.59 -0.90 8.73
C LEU A 147 -15.58 -1.78 8.00
N ARG A 148 -14.72 -2.53 8.71
CA ARG A 148 -13.59 -3.25 8.12
C ARG A 148 -13.86 -4.74 8.02
N GLY A 149 -14.79 -5.21 7.19
CA GLY A 149 -15.15 -6.63 7.18
C GLY A 149 -15.84 -7.07 8.48
N THR A 150 -16.69 -6.18 9.02
CA THR A 150 -17.57 -6.41 10.17
C THR A 150 -18.66 -7.40 9.81
N GLN A 151 -18.91 -8.37 10.69
CA GLN A 151 -20.01 -9.33 10.53
C GLN A 151 -21.32 -8.73 11.04
N VAL A 152 -22.38 -8.79 10.25
CA VAL A 152 -23.73 -8.42 10.68
C VAL A 152 -24.50 -9.69 11.03
N ASN A 153 -24.83 -9.84 12.30
CA ASN A 153 -25.61 -10.96 12.81
C ASN A 153 -27.04 -10.48 13.02
N VAL A 154 -27.97 -10.96 12.19
CA VAL A 154 -29.36 -10.51 12.24
C VAL A 154 -30.21 -11.52 13.02
N THR A 155 -30.95 -11.02 14.01
CA THR A 155 -31.95 -11.79 14.78
C THR A 155 -33.36 -11.29 14.44
N ALA A 156 -34.24 -12.21 14.04
CA ALA A 156 -35.65 -11.93 13.85
C ALA A 156 -36.40 -12.03 15.18
N LEU A 157 -36.99 -10.94 15.67
CA LEU A 157 -37.73 -10.94 16.94
C LEU A 157 -39.07 -11.69 16.86
N ASP A 158 -39.69 -11.73 15.66
CA ASP A 158 -40.99 -12.35 15.42
C ASP A 158 -40.90 -13.41 14.30
N PRO A 159 -40.25 -14.57 14.53
CA PRO A 159 -40.01 -15.56 13.48
C PRO A 159 -41.28 -16.17 12.87
N ALA A 160 -42.43 -16.08 13.56
CA ALA A 160 -43.74 -16.52 13.07
C ALA A 160 -44.42 -15.50 12.13
N GLN A 161 -43.90 -14.28 12.03
CA GLN A 161 -44.41 -13.24 11.15
C GLN A 161 -43.67 -13.30 9.81
N SER A 162 -44.40 -13.25 8.70
CA SER A 162 -43.79 -13.29 7.36
C SER A 162 -42.98 -12.01 7.11
N TYR A 163 -41.66 -12.11 7.12
CA TYR A 163 -40.78 -11.03 6.67
C TYR A 163 -40.95 -10.83 5.16
N GLN A 164 -41.22 -9.59 4.74
CA GLN A 164 -41.43 -9.28 3.32
C GLN A 164 -40.11 -9.40 2.55
N SER A 165 -40.10 -10.26 1.52
CA SER A 165 -38.98 -10.34 0.58
C SER A 165 -38.78 -8.98 -0.09
N GLY A 166 -37.53 -8.51 -0.16
CA GLY A 166 -37.17 -7.21 -0.73
C GLY A 166 -37.36 -6.00 0.20
N ARG A 167 -37.72 -6.19 1.48
CA ARG A 167 -37.77 -5.09 2.45
C ARG A 167 -36.37 -4.70 2.94
N THR A 168 -36.07 -3.40 2.86
CA THR A 168 -34.79 -2.82 3.30
C THR A 168 -34.86 -2.34 4.75
N TYR A 169 -33.84 -2.66 5.55
CA TYR A 169 -33.67 -2.19 6.93
C TYR A 169 -32.41 -1.32 7.04
N THR A 170 -32.53 -0.12 7.63
CA THR A 170 -31.39 0.76 7.87
C THR A 170 -30.84 0.53 9.27
N LEU A 171 -29.76 -0.24 9.37
CA LEU A 171 -29.17 -0.62 10.65
C LEU A 171 -28.13 0.37 11.18
N LEU A 172 -27.57 1.22 10.31
CA LEU A 172 -26.53 2.17 10.66
C LEU A 172 -26.68 3.44 9.80
N SER A 173 -26.52 4.60 10.43
CA SER A 173 -26.49 5.90 9.78
C SER A 173 -25.33 6.71 10.34
N ALA A 174 -24.53 7.32 9.46
CA ALA A 174 -23.39 8.15 9.84
C ALA A 174 -23.43 9.50 9.12
N GLN A 175 -23.34 10.61 9.85
CA GLN A 175 -23.39 11.95 9.25
C GLN A 175 -22.16 12.24 8.38
N GLY A 176 -20.98 11.74 8.77
CA GLY A 176 -19.75 11.77 7.98
C GLY A 176 -19.68 10.72 6.87
N GLY A 177 -20.72 9.88 6.72
CA GLY A 177 -20.77 8.77 5.78
C GLY A 177 -20.35 7.43 6.39
N VAL A 178 -20.80 6.35 5.75
CA VAL A 178 -20.38 4.98 6.05
C VAL A 178 -19.33 4.59 5.03
N VAL A 179 -18.14 4.22 5.50
CA VAL A 179 -17.02 3.83 4.65
C VAL A 179 -16.68 2.36 4.90
N ASP A 180 -16.55 1.60 3.81
CA ASP A 180 -15.96 0.26 3.87
C ASP A 180 -14.47 0.43 4.13
N GLY A 181 -14.01 -0.02 5.29
CA GLY A 181 -12.61 0.04 5.68
C GLY A 181 -11.85 -1.23 5.32
N ALA A 182 -12.27 -1.94 4.26
CA ALA A 182 -11.43 -2.88 3.52
C ALA A 182 -9.99 -2.33 3.42
N ALA A 183 -9.01 -3.22 3.57
CA ALA A 183 -7.59 -2.89 3.55
C ALA A 183 -7.27 -1.90 2.41
N ALA A 184 -6.83 -0.68 2.78
CA ALA A 184 -6.40 0.41 1.89
C ALA A 184 -7.27 0.62 0.62
N ASP A 185 -8.13 1.64 0.64
CA ASP A 185 -8.88 2.12 -0.53
C ASP A 185 -8.10 2.01 -1.85
N VAL A 186 -8.51 1.11 -2.74
CA VAL A 186 -8.10 1.16 -4.15
C VAL A 186 -9.09 2.06 -4.86
N ALA A 187 -8.74 3.32 -5.02
CA ALA A 187 -9.61 4.32 -5.64
C ALA A 187 -10.11 3.86 -7.03
N LEU A 188 -11.39 4.10 -7.35
CA LEU A 188 -11.98 3.67 -8.63
C LEU A 188 -11.19 4.13 -9.87
N PRO A 189 -10.59 5.35 -9.93
CA PRO A 189 -9.69 5.72 -11.02
C PRO A 189 -8.50 4.77 -11.16
N LEU A 190 -7.90 4.32 -10.06
CA LEU A 190 -6.80 3.34 -10.07
C LEU A 190 -7.27 1.98 -10.58
N VAL A 191 -8.45 1.51 -10.16
CA VAL A 191 -9.05 0.27 -10.68
C VAL A 191 -9.22 0.34 -12.20
N ASN A 192 -9.79 1.42 -12.71
CA ASN A 192 -10.02 1.61 -14.15
C ASN A 192 -8.71 1.64 -14.95
N ARG A 193 -7.71 2.38 -14.45
CA ARG A 193 -6.38 2.48 -15.04
C ARG A 193 -5.63 1.14 -15.04
N PHE A 194 -5.70 0.40 -13.94
CA PHE A 194 -5.10 -0.92 -13.82
C PHE A 194 -5.76 -1.94 -14.76
N ASN A 195 -7.09 -1.91 -14.88
CA ASN A 195 -7.81 -2.77 -15.83
C ASN A 195 -7.49 -2.42 -17.28
N ALA A 196 -7.30 -1.14 -17.60
CA ALA A 196 -6.80 -0.73 -18.92
C ALA A 196 -5.38 -1.28 -19.18
N TRP A 197 -4.49 -1.28 -18.19
CA TRP A 197 -3.18 -1.92 -18.30
C TRP A 197 -3.28 -3.42 -18.55
N ARG A 198 -4.14 -4.15 -17.84
CA ARG A 198 -4.40 -5.58 -18.07
C ARG A 198 -4.84 -5.85 -19.51
N GLN A 199 -5.78 -5.04 -20.00
CA GLN A 199 -6.29 -5.18 -21.37
C GLN A 199 -5.21 -4.88 -22.42
N MET A 200 -4.56 -3.73 -22.31
CA MET A 200 -3.64 -3.21 -23.33
C MET A 200 -2.30 -3.96 -23.37
N THR A 201 -1.81 -4.42 -22.22
CA THR A 201 -0.45 -4.98 -22.11
C THR A 201 -0.42 -6.50 -22.04
N LEU A 202 -1.49 -7.13 -21.56
CA LEU A 202 -1.60 -8.59 -21.43
C LEU A 202 -2.64 -9.20 -22.37
N GLY A 203 -3.43 -8.38 -23.08
CA GLY A 203 -4.50 -8.87 -23.96
C GLY A 203 -5.67 -9.50 -23.22
N LEU A 204 -5.84 -9.19 -21.92
CA LEU A 204 -6.91 -9.75 -21.12
C LEU A 204 -8.27 -9.10 -21.47
N PRO A 205 -9.39 -9.84 -21.34
CA PRO A 205 -10.73 -9.28 -21.54
C PRO A 205 -11.01 -8.09 -20.61
N SER A 206 -11.85 -7.17 -21.08
CA SER A 206 -12.34 -6.06 -20.26
C SER A 206 -13.16 -6.60 -19.08
N VAL A 207 -13.00 -5.96 -17.92
CA VAL A 207 -13.78 -6.27 -16.72
C VAL A 207 -14.72 -5.10 -16.47
N SER A 208 -16.02 -5.34 -16.63
CA SER A 208 -17.06 -4.31 -16.53
C SER A 208 -17.79 -4.28 -15.18
N GLN A 209 -17.60 -5.30 -14.34
CA GLN A 209 -18.22 -5.40 -13.02
C GLN A 209 -17.23 -5.97 -12.00
N PRO A 210 -17.35 -5.59 -10.72
CA PRO A 210 -16.69 -6.31 -9.63
C PRO A 210 -17.03 -7.80 -9.71
N LEU A 211 -16.07 -8.65 -9.33
CA LEU A 211 -16.36 -10.07 -9.16
C LEU A 211 -17.44 -10.23 -8.08
N SER A 212 -18.38 -11.14 -8.29
CA SER A 212 -19.32 -11.54 -7.23
C SER A 212 -18.57 -12.14 -6.04
N ILE A 213 -19.16 -12.12 -4.85
CA ILE A 213 -18.57 -12.72 -3.64
C ILE A 213 -18.18 -14.17 -3.89
N GLU A 214 -19.05 -14.94 -4.55
CA GLU A 214 -18.80 -16.34 -4.93
C GLU A 214 -17.57 -16.48 -5.85
N GLN A 215 -17.38 -15.58 -6.82
CA GLN A 215 -16.21 -15.55 -7.69
C GLN A 215 -14.94 -15.11 -6.97
N ILE A 216 -15.04 -14.26 -5.94
CA ILE A 216 -13.92 -13.84 -5.10
C ILE A 216 -13.47 -15.02 -4.23
N GLU A 217 -14.41 -15.69 -3.57
CA GLU A 217 -14.15 -16.85 -2.71
C GLU A 217 -13.55 -18.02 -3.49
N HIS A 218 -13.92 -18.17 -4.76
CA HIS A 218 -13.42 -19.21 -5.66
C HIS A 218 -12.49 -18.65 -6.74
N TYR A 219 -11.74 -17.58 -6.44
CA TYR A 219 -10.86 -16.96 -7.42
C TYR A 219 -9.84 -17.96 -7.95
N GLN A 220 -9.91 -18.21 -9.26
CA GLN A 220 -8.94 -19.00 -10.01
C GLN A 220 -8.02 -18.04 -10.77
N PRO A 221 -6.69 -18.06 -10.52
CA PRO A 221 -5.75 -17.27 -11.29
C PRO A 221 -5.87 -17.55 -12.78
N LEU A 222 -5.93 -16.49 -13.59
CA LEU A 222 -5.94 -16.64 -15.04
C LEU A 222 -4.60 -17.22 -15.52
N THR A 223 -4.67 -18.30 -16.28
CA THR A 223 -3.50 -18.83 -17.00
C THR A 223 -3.17 -17.90 -18.16
N SER A 224 -1.91 -17.48 -18.26
CA SER A 224 -1.44 -16.68 -19.38
C SER A 224 -0.95 -17.59 -20.51
N ALA A 225 -1.32 -17.29 -21.75
CA ALA A 225 -0.78 -17.93 -22.94
C ALA A 225 0.63 -17.41 -23.31
N THR A 226 1.14 -16.40 -22.59
CA THR A 226 2.44 -15.76 -22.88
C THR A 226 3.49 -16.11 -21.84
N THR A 227 4.74 -16.28 -22.26
CA THR A 227 5.86 -16.41 -21.31
C THR A 227 6.15 -15.10 -20.59
N LEU A 228 6.82 -15.16 -19.44
CA LEU A 228 7.19 -13.99 -18.65
C LEU A 228 8.09 -13.03 -19.46
N GLU A 229 9.00 -13.56 -20.27
CA GLU A 229 9.90 -12.79 -21.11
C GLU A 229 9.13 -12.00 -22.16
N GLN A 230 8.15 -12.64 -22.82
CA GLN A 230 7.32 -11.97 -23.82
C GLN A 230 6.43 -10.89 -23.19
N ALA A 231 5.85 -11.16 -22.01
CA ALA A 231 5.08 -10.20 -21.25
C ALA A 231 5.94 -8.99 -20.84
N ALA A 232 7.15 -9.24 -20.31
CA ALA A 232 8.08 -8.19 -19.91
C ALA A 232 8.51 -7.32 -21.11
N ARG A 233 8.85 -7.92 -22.25
CA ARG A 233 9.17 -7.18 -23.49
C ARG A 233 8.02 -6.31 -23.97
N THR A 234 6.80 -6.85 -23.93
CA THR A 234 5.60 -6.11 -24.34
C THR A 234 5.36 -4.91 -23.44
N GLN A 235 5.45 -5.10 -22.11
CA GLN A 235 5.32 -4.02 -21.14
C GLN A 235 6.43 -2.96 -21.29
N LEU A 236 7.67 -3.37 -21.56
CA LEU A 236 8.78 -2.47 -21.86
C LEU A 236 8.51 -1.62 -23.11
N GLY A 237 7.88 -2.19 -24.14
CA GLY A 237 7.43 -1.43 -25.31
C GLY A 237 6.41 -0.33 -24.95
N TRP A 238 5.44 -0.64 -24.07
CA TRP A 238 4.42 0.32 -23.63
C TRP A 238 4.99 1.47 -22.80
N ILE A 239 5.83 1.19 -21.80
CA ILE A 239 6.46 2.27 -21.02
C ILE A 239 7.47 3.06 -21.85
N THR A 240 8.16 2.42 -22.80
CA THR A 240 9.02 3.15 -23.76
C THR A 240 8.20 4.10 -24.62
N ALA A 241 7.01 3.70 -25.07
CA ALA A 241 6.10 4.59 -25.80
C ALA A 241 5.68 5.80 -24.96
N TRP A 242 5.36 5.60 -23.67
CA TRP A 242 5.08 6.68 -22.73
C TRP A 242 6.28 7.65 -22.60
N ARG A 243 7.49 7.11 -22.42
CA ARG A 243 8.72 7.90 -22.30
C ARG A 243 9.09 8.64 -23.59
N ILE A 244 8.78 8.12 -24.78
CA ILE A 244 9.03 8.85 -26.04
C ILE A 244 8.35 10.22 -25.99
N ASP A 245 7.06 10.28 -25.66
CA ASP A 245 6.35 11.56 -25.61
C ASP A 245 6.73 12.37 -24.35
N ARG A 246 6.57 11.80 -23.15
CA ARG A 246 6.78 12.51 -21.89
C ARG A 246 8.23 12.93 -21.70
N TYR A 247 9.18 12.05 -21.96
CA TYR A 247 10.60 12.33 -21.73
C TYR A 247 11.31 12.86 -22.97
N ALA A 248 11.32 12.12 -24.08
CA ALA A 248 12.14 12.50 -25.23
C ALA A 248 11.71 13.83 -25.85
N PHE A 249 10.40 14.08 -25.90
CA PHE A 249 9.82 15.35 -26.34
C PHE A 249 9.50 16.33 -25.22
N ALA A 250 9.91 16.02 -23.99
CA ALA A 250 9.76 16.86 -22.80
C ALA A 250 8.31 17.31 -22.50
N SER A 251 7.29 16.57 -22.96
CA SER A 251 5.90 16.90 -22.66
C SER A 251 5.58 16.74 -21.17
N LEU A 252 6.40 16.00 -20.41
CA LEU A 252 6.29 15.89 -18.95
C LEU A 252 6.26 17.26 -18.27
N LYS A 253 6.97 18.27 -18.80
CA LYS A 253 7.04 19.60 -18.18
C LYS A 253 5.70 20.32 -18.10
N GLN A 254 4.74 19.90 -18.91
CA GLN A 254 3.38 20.44 -18.95
C GLN A 254 2.38 19.53 -18.24
N ALA A 255 2.80 18.32 -17.84
CA ALA A 255 1.93 17.33 -17.22
C ALA A 255 1.73 17.63 -15.73
N THR A 256 0.51 17.43 -15.25
CA THR A 256 0.12 17.74 -13.86
C THR A 256 0.99 17.01 -12.84
N PHE A 257 1.28 15.72 -13.04
CA PHE A 257 2.10 14.93 -12.10
C PHE A 257 3.50 15.53 -11.90
N TYR A 258 4.11 16.09 -12.95
CA TYR A 258 5.44 16.70 -12.89
C TYR A 258 5.41 18.09 -12.26
N LEU A 259 4.35 18.86 -12.51
CA LEU A 259 4.14 20.18 -11.89
C LEU A 259 3.84 20.08 -10.39
N GLN A 260 3.26 18.97 -9.94
CA GLN A 260 2.94 18.69 -8.54
C GLN A 260 4.06 17.94 -7.80
N ALA A 261 5.10 17.50 -8.49
CA ALA A 261 6.23 16.81 -7.86
C ALA A 261 7.01 17.78 -6.95
N SER A 262 7.37 17.32 -5.76
CA SER A 262 8.15 18.10 -4.80
C SER A 262 9.63 18.22 -5.22
N ASP A 263 10.26 19.33 -4.84
CA ASP A 263 11.65 19.64 -5.23
C ASP A 263 12.31 20.59 -4.20
N THR A 264 11.93 20.47 -2.92
CA THR A 264 12.35 21.44 -1.88
C THR A 264 13.85 21.39 -1.58
N GLU A 265 14.52 20.29 -1.94
CA GLU A 265 15.95 20.06 -1.69
C GLU A 265 16.74 19.98 -3.01
N ALA A 266 16.23 20.58 -4.09
CA ALA A 266 16.94 20.67 -5.36
C ALA A 266 18.19 21.58 -5.29
N ASP A 267 18.11 22.63 -4.47
CA ASP A 267 19.24 23.49 -4.16
C ASP A 267 20.25 22.77 -3.25
N GLU A 268 21.53 22.90 -3.57
CA GLU A 268 22.60 22.22 -2.86
C GLU A 268 22.67 22.63 -1.38
N THR A 269 22.44 23.91 -1.07
CA THR A 269 22.47 24.42 0.30
C THR A 269 21.30 23.87 1.12
N ALA A 270 20.09 23.90 0.56
CA ALA A 270 18.90 23.34 1.21
C ALA A 270 19.07 21.83 1.49
N ARG A 271 19.61 21.09 0.52
CA ARG A 271 19.91 19.66 0.64
C ARG A 271 20.94 19.36 1.71
N ASP A 272 22.02 20.14 1.78
CA ASP A 272 23.06 19.96 2.80
C ASP A 272 22.53 20.26 4.20
N GLN A 273 21.67 21.27 4.34
CA GLN A 273 20.98 21.56 5.60
C GLN A 273 20.06 20.42 6.03
N ALA A 274 19.25 19.87 5.12
CA ALA A 274 18.37 18.73 5.39
C ALA A 274 19.17 17.48 5.80
N LYS A 275 20.29 17.21 5.11
CA LYS A 275 21.22 16.12 5.42
C LYS A 275 21.84 16.29 6.81
N ALA A 276 22.28 17.49 7.16
CA ALA A 276 22.81 17.81 8.47
C ALA A 276 21.74 17.60 9.57
N ALA A 277 20.50 18.07 9.34
CA ALA A 277 19.38 17.88 10.26
C ALA A 277 19.09 16.38 10.51
N ARG A 278 19.01 15.57 9.45
CA ARG A 278 18.86 14.10 9.56
C ARG A 278 19.99 13.48 10.37
N ASN A 279 21.24 13.87 10.09
CA ASN A 279 22.41 13.32 10.78
C ASN A 279 22.41 13.66 12.27
N ASN A 280 21.99 14.87 12.65
CA ASN A 280 21.81 15.27 14.04
C ASN A 280 20.73 14.42 14.73
N ASN A 281 19.60 14.18 14.07
CA ASN A 281 18.54 13.30 14.59
C ASN A 281 19.04 11.85 14.78
N GLN A 282 19.81 11.33 13.82
CA GLN A 282 20.42 10.01 13.91
C GLN A 282 21.45 9.92 15.04
N ALA A 283 22.24 10.97 15.28
CA ALA A 283 23.17 11.03 16.40
C ALA A 283 22.42 11.03 17.75
N ALA A 284 21.27 11.70 17.84
CA ALA A 284 20.43 11.68 19.03
C ALA A 284 19.85 10.27 19.32
N VAL A 285 19.39 9.54 18.29
CA VAL A 285 18.97 8.12 18.42
C VAL A 285 20.12 7.26 18.94
N LYS A 286 21.33 7.40 18.35
CA LYS A 286 22.52 6.65 18.81
C LYS A 286 22.84 6.93 20.28
N LYS A 287 22.74 8.19 20.72
CA LYS A 287 22.95 8.57 22.13
C LYS A 287 21.94 7.89 23.05
N ARG A 288 20.65 7.86 22.69
CA ARG A 288 19.60 7.18 23.49
C ARG A 288 19.82 5.67 23.56
N ARG A 289 20.24 5.03 22.45
CA ARG A 289 20.60 3.61 22.45
C ARG A 289 21.75 3.28 23.41
N LEU A 290 22.79 4.12 23.43
CA LEU A 290 23.91 3.95 24.36
C LEU A 290 23.45 4.09 25.82
N GLN A 291 22.56 5.04 26.11
CA GLN A 291 21.98 5.21 27.45
C GLN A 291 21.14 3.98 27.86
N GLN A 292 20.30 3.46 26.96
CA GLN A 292 19.52 2.25 27.21
C GLN A 292 20.43 1.05 27.52
N LEU A 293 21.44 0.80 26.68
CA LEU A 293 22.40 -0.29 26.88
C LEU A 293 23.16 -0.16 28.21
N ALA A 294 23.50 1.05 28.63
CA ALA A 294 24.14 1.30 29.92
C ALA A 294 23.22 0.95 31.10
N ILE A 295 21.92 1.27 31.02
CA ILE A 295 20.92 0.95 32.05
C ILE A 295 20.66 -0.56 32.13
N GLU A 296 20.60 -1.23 30.99
CA GLU A 296 20.32 -2.67 30.89
C GLU A 296 21.53 -3.55 31.25
N ARG A 297 22.75 -2.99 31.29
CA ARG A 297 24.02 -3.71 31.47
C ARG A 297 24.07 -4.60 32.72
N ASN A 298 23.46 -4.15 33.82
CA ASN A 298 23.58 -4.82 35.13
C ASN A 298 22.48 -5.85 35.39
N GLY A 299 21.62 -6.16 34.41
CA GLY A 299 20.57 -7.19 34.51
C GLY A 299 19.39 -6.84 35.42
N ARG A 300 19.40 -5.68 36.08
CA ARG A 300 18.30 -5.17 36.93
C ARG A 300 17.11 -4.64 36.14
N THR A 301 17.31 -4.38 34.84
CA THR A 301 16.28 -3.88 33.91
C THR A 301 16.19 -4.87 32.76
N ALA A 302 14.96 -5.27 32.40
CA ALA A 302 14.72 -6.19 31.29
C ALA A 302 15.16 -5.53 29.96
N LYS A 303 15.82 -6.31 29.09
CA LYS A 303 16.28 -5.86 27.77
C LYS A 303 15.09 -5.51 26.87
N LYS A 304 15.16 -4.38 26.18
CA LYS A 304 14.17 -3.95 25.20
C LYS A 304 14.78 -3.82 23.80
N PRO A 305 13.99 -3.95 22.72
CA PRO A 305 14.44 -3.60 21.38
C PRO A 305 14.99 -2.16 21.35
N LEU A 306 16.06 -1.95 20.60
CA LEU A 306 16.62 -0.61 20.43
C LEU A 306 15.70 0.24 19.54
N GLU A 307 15.57 1.52 19.87
CA GLU A 307 14.86 2.51 19.03
C GLU A 307 15.33 2.41 17.57
N PRO A 308 14.44 2.28 16.57
CA PRO A 308 14.81 2.28 15.16
C PRO A 308 15.61 3.53 14.75
N GLY A 309 16.44 3.40 13.71
CA GLY A 309 17.18 4.55 13.19
C GLY A 309 16.28 5.50 12.40
N VAL A 310 16.76 6.71 12.15
CA VAL A 310 16.12 7.62 11.19
C VAL A 310 16.34 7.06 9.78
N LYS A 311 15.32 7.17 8.90
CA LYS A 311 15.42 6.83 7.46
C LYS A 311 16.72 7.40 6.88
N ASP A 312 17.33 6.68 5.96
CA ASP A 312 18.48 7.19 5.22
C ASP A 312 18.13 8.46 4.47
N PHE A 313 19.12 9.35 4.34
CA PHE A 313 18.91 10.62 3.68
C PHE A 313 18.60 10.40 2.21
N ASP A 314 17.43 10.87 1.81
CA ASP A 314 16.83 10.69 0.50
C ASP A 314 16.23 12.05 0.15
N ALA A 315 16.94 12.78 -0.71
CA ALA A 315 16.68 14.20 -0.90
C ALA A 315 15.36 14.43 -1.64
N ASP A 316 14.59 15.42 -1.22
CA ASP A 316 13.35 15.84 -1.88
C ASP A 316 13.64 16.59 -3.19
N MET A 317 13.92 15.83 -4.24
CA MET A 317 14.36 16.31 -5.55
C MET A 317 13.56 15.66 -6.70
N ALA A 318 12.29 15.33 -6.51
CA ALA A 318 11.53 14.52 -7.46
C ALA A 318 11.42 15.18 -8.83
N GLN A 319 11.17 16.50 -8.88
CA GLN A 319 11.06 17.23 -10.15
C GLN A 319 12.42 17.31 -10.87
N THR A 320 13.51 17.55 -10.13
CA THR A 320 14.87 17.56 -10.67
C THR A 320 15.29 16.18 -11.19
N GLN A 321 15.04 15.12 -10.43
CA GLN A 321 15.35 13.73 -10.81
C GLN A 321 14.60 13.30 -12.07
N LEU A 322 13.30 13.60 -12.17
CA LEU A 322 12.50 13.29 -13.36
C LEU A 322 12.98 14.06 -14.60
N ARG A 323 13.37 15.34 -14.44
CA ARG A 323 13.91 16.16 -15.54
C ARG A 323 15.21 15.56 -16.09
N GLU A 324 16.12 15.17 -15.22
CA GLU A 324 17.42 14.61 -15.62
C GLU A 324 17.27 13.22 -16.24
N ALA A 325 16.37 12.39 -15.69
CA ALA A 325 15.97 11.12 -16.30
C ALA A 325 15.42 11.32 -17.71
N ALA A 326 14.57 12.34 -17.90
CA ALA A 326 14.00 12.66 -19.19
C ALA A 326 15.07 13.08 -20.21
N VAL A 327 16.04 13.90 -19.80
CA VAL A 327 17.17 14.33 -20.66
C VAL A 327 18.01 13.14 -21.12
N GLU A 328 18.32 12.20 -20.21
CA GLU A 328 19.07 11.00 -20.57
C GLU A 328 18.31 10.07 -21.50
N PHE A 329 17.03 9.85 -21.23
CA PHE A 329 16.19 9.08 -22.13
C PHE A 329 16.13 9.73 -23.52
N ALA A 330 15.99 11.06 -23.58
CA ALA A 330 15.93 11.81 -24.83
C ALA A 330 17.23 11.69 -25.64
N ALA A 331 18.39 11.77 -24.98
CA ALA A 331 19.67 11.57 -25.62
C ALA A 331 19.80 10.14 -26.17
N ALA A 332 19.41 9.13 -25.38
CA ALA A 332 19.42 7.72 -25.76
C ALA A 332 18.50 7.40 -26.95
N TYR A 333 17.33 8.03 -26.99
CA TYR A 333 16.34 7.82 -28.04
C TYR A 333 16.80 8.38 -29.41
N ARG A 334 17.43 9.57 -29.39
CA ARG A 334 17.94 10.26 -30.59
C ARG A 334 19.24 9.69 -31.11
N ASP A 335 20.10 9.22 -30.21
CA ASP A 335 21.41 8.68 -30.56
C ASP A 335 21.70 7.39 -29.78
N PRO A 336 21.09 6.27 -30.20
CA PRO A 336 21.25 4.98 -29.54
C PRO A 336 22.67 4.39 -29.67
N ASP A 337 23.43 4.83 -30.67
CA ASP A 337 24.78 4.34 -30.95
C ASP A 337 25.87 5.12 -30.18
N HIS A 338 25.67 6.42 -29.92
CA HIS A 338 26.61 7.23 -29.14
C HIS A 338 26.76 6.74 -27.69
N LEU A 339 25.72 6.12 -27.12
CA LEU A 339 25.78 5.46 -25.82
C LEU A 339 26.67 4.20 -25.81
N ALA A 340 26.67 3.45 -26.90
CA ALA A 340 27.52 2.27 -27.03
C ALA A 340 29.01 2.64 -27.24
N SER A 341 29.29 3.80 -27.85
CA SER A 341 30.66 4.29 -28.10
C SER A 341 31.31 5.04 -26.94
N SER A 342 30.54 5.56 -25.98
CA SER A 342 31.07 6.26 -24.81
C SER A 342 31.43 5.29 -23.66
N LEU A 343 30.78 4.12 -23.58
CA LEU A 343 31.13 3.02 -22.66
C LEU A 343 32.51 2.39 -22.93
N SER A 344 32.99 2.40 -24.18
CA SER A 344 34.33 1.88 -24.49
C SER A 344 35.47 2.73 -23.94
N ARG A 345 35.19 3.96 -23.46
CA ARG A 345 36.19 4.90 -22.92
C ARG A 345 36.34 4.87 -21.40
N VAL A 346 35.44 4.22 -20.66
CA VAL A 346 35.41 4.23 -19.18
C VAL A 346 35.90 2.90 -18.57
N ILE A 347 36.43 1.98 -19.39
CA ILE A 347 36.88 0.66 -18.91
C ILE A 347 38.35 0.73 -18.48
N PRO A 348 38.68 0.44 -17.21
CA PRO A 348 40.07 0.21 -16.80
C PRO A 348 40.61 -1.02 -17.53
N ALA A 349 41.85 -0.98 -18.02
CA ALA A 349 42.48 -2.05 -18.82
C ALA A 349 42.47 -3.47 -18.20
N ASN A 350 42.08 -3.60 -16.92
CA ASN A 350 42.20 -4.80 -16.10
C ASN A 350 40.85 -5.39 -15.60
N ALA A 351 39.72 -5.02 -16.20
CA ALA A 351 38.41 -5.59 -15.82
C ALA A 351 38.22 -7.01 -16.41
N PRO A 352 37.68 -7.98 -15.64
CA PRO A 352 37.53 -9.36 -16.10
C PRO A 352 36.60 -9.46 -17.34
N PRO A 353 36.96 -10.22 -18.38
CA PRO A 353 36.30 -10.16 -19.70
C PRO A 353 34.80 -10.50 -19.68
N VAL A 354 34.34 -11.39 -18.80
CA VAL A 354 33.04 -12.06 -18.99
C VAL A 354 31.83 -11.21 -18.59
N VAL A 355 31.93 -10.40 -17.53
CA VAL A 355 30.81 -9.56 -17.04
C VAL A 355 30.75 -8.22 -17.79
N VAL A 356 31.91 -7.69 -18.21
CA VAL A 356 32.01 -6.39 -18.86
C VAL A 356 31.76 -6.48 -20.38
N LEU A 357 32.10 -7.58 -21.06
CA LEU A 357 31.80 -7.71 -22.50
C LEU A 357 30.30 -7.84 -22.79
N ARG A 358 29.50 -8.55 -21.99
CA ARG A 358 28.04 -8.73 -22.22
C ARG A 358 27.19 -7.45 -22.09
N ILE A 359 27.76 -6.37 -21.54
CA ILE A 359 27.15 -5.02 -21.48
C ILE A 359 27.38 -4.26 -22.80
N ILE A 360 28.36 -4.69 -23.59
CA ILE A 360 28.91 -4.04 -24.80
C ILE A 360 28.60 -4.85 -26.08
N THR A 361 28.07 -6.07 -25.97
CA THR A 361 27.80 -6.95 -27.13
C THR A 361 26.72 -6.40 -28.07
N ALA A 362 26.76 -6.87 -29.32
CA ALA A 362 25.76 -6.62 -30.36
C ALA A 362 24.31 -6.82 -29.87
N ASP A 363 24.10 -7.72 -28.90
CA ASP A 363 22.81 -8.00 -28.27
C ASP A 363 22.22 -6.78 -27.55
N ALA A 364 23.05 -5.98 -26.88
CA ALA A 364 22.57 -4.76 -26.21
C ALA A 364 22.08 -3.71 -27.23
N ARG A 365 22.73 -3.64 -28.41
CA ARG A 365 22.27 -2.78 -29.52
C ARG A 365 20.97 -3.32 -30.14
N VAL A 366 20.81 -4.64 -30.23
CA VAL A 366 19.58 -5.28 -30.70
C VAL A 366 18.43 -5.02 -29.72
N GLU A 367 18.63 -5.24 -28.42
CA GLU A 367 17.65 -4.94 -27.37
C GLU A 367 17.22 -3.46 -27.43
N CYS A 368 18.17 -2.54 -27.52
CA CYS A 368 17.91 -1.11 -27.64
C CYS A 368 17.03 -0.77 -28.87
N ARG A 369 17.42 -1.26 -30.06
CA ARG A 369 16.66 -1.04 -31.30
C ARG A 369 15.26 -1.64 -31.24
N GLN A 370 15.12 -2.84 -30.68
CA GLN A 370 13.83 -3.50 -30.53
C GLN A 370 12.91 -2.72 -29.59
N MET A 371 13.42 -2.27 -28.44
CA MET A 371 12.64 -1.46 -27.49
C MET A 371 12.23 -0.11 -28.10
N LYS A 372 13.15 0.55 -28.82
CA LYS A 372 12.87 1.79 -29.54
C LYS A 372 11.77 1.60 -30.57
N ALA A 373 11.90 0.61 -31.45
CA ALA A 373 10.89 0.31 -32.46
C ALA A 373 9.53 -0.06 -31.82
N ALA A 374 9.55 -0.84 -30.74
CA ALA A 374 8.35 -1.21 -29.99
C ALA A 374 7.64 0.00 -29.36
N GLY A 375 8.40 0.99 -28.88
CA GLY A 375 7.86 2.25 -28.37
C GLY A 375 7.28 3.12 -29.48
N GLN A 376 8.01 3.29 -30.58
CA GLN A 376 7.57 4.08 -31.75
C GLN A 376 6.27 3.53 -32.35
N ALA A 377 6.10 2.21 -32.41
CA ALA A 377 4.88 1.58 -32.89
C ALA A 377 3.64 1.81 -31.99
N ARG A 378 3.83 2.27 -30.75
CA ARG A 378 2.77 2.38 -29.72
C ARG A 378 2.51 3.81 -29.26
N VAL A 379 3.42 4.76 -29.50
CA VAL A 379 3.34 6.12 -28.96
C VAL A 379 2.04 6.83 -29.37
N SER A 380 1.64 6.71 -30.64
CA SER A 380 0.39 7.33 -31.14
C SER A 380 -0.88 6.72 -30.57
N GLN A 381 -0.81 5.53 -29.95
CA GLN A 381 -1.96 4.94 -29.25
C GLN A 381 -2.18 5.60 -27.90
N LEU A 382 -1.09 5.84 -27.14
CA LEU A 382 -1.14 6.55 -25.86
C LEU A 382 -1.40 8.05 -26.07
N PHE A 383 -0.78 8.65 -27.08
CA PHE A 383 -0.86 10.05 -27.43
C PHE A 383 -1.48 10.19 -28.81
N ALA A 384 -2.81 10.18 -28.89
CA ALA A 384 -3.51 10.24 -30.17
C ALA A 384 -3.29 11.60 -30.87
N PRO A 385 -3.09 11.65 -32.19
CA PRO A 385 -3.08 12.91 -32.94
C PRO A 385 -4.51 13.43 -33.13
N PRO A 386 -4.70 14.74 -33.34
CA PRO A 386 -5.97 15.28 -33.82
C PRO A 386 -6.40 14.61 -35.14
N ALA A 387 -7.70 14.56 -35.40
CA ALA A 387 -8.26 13.94 -36.61
C ALA A 387 -7.58 14.44 -37.89
N GLY A 388 -7.15 13.51 -38.76
CA GLY A 388 -6.48 13.81 -40.02
C GLY A 388 -5.02 14.26 -39.90
N ARG A 389 -4.40 14.21 -38.71
CA ARG A 389 -3.00 14.53 -38.49
C ARG A 389 -2.19 13.31 -38.06
N TYR A 390 -0.86 13.43 -38.18
CA TYR A 390 0.12 12.47 -37.67
C TYR A 390 0.96 13.10 -36.57
N ASN A 391 1.51 12.25 -35.70
CA ASN A 391 2.45 12.64 -34.68
C ASN A 391 3.60 11.64 -34.60
N HIS A 392 4.68 12.04 -33.94
CA HIS A 392 5.91 11.26 -33.78
C HIS A 392 6.46 10.64 -35.09
N PRO A 393 6.53 11.40 -36.22
CA PRO A 393 7.01 10.82 -37.48
C PRO A 393 8.49 10.39 -37.43
N ASP A 394 9.28 10.96 -36.50
CA ASP A 394 10.70 10.66 -36.31
C ASP A 394 11.13 10.97 -34.86
N GLU A 395 12.41 10.78 -34.55
CA GLU A 395 12.97 10.98 -33.20
C GLU A 395 13.13 12.45 -32.77
N LYS A 396 12.91 13.39 -33.69
CA LYS A 396 13.16 14.83 -33.52
C LYS A 396 11.88 15.65 -33.58
N THR A 397 10.79 15.07 -34.10
CA THR A 397 9.52 15.75 -34.32
C THR A 397 8.41 15.09 -33.50
N ARG A 398 7.78 15.85 -32.58
CA ARG A 398 6.63 15.35 -31.80
C ARG A 398 5.32 15.38 -32.58
N GLY A 399 5.05 16.46 -33.33
CA GLY A 399 3.75 16.70 -33.95
C GLY A 399 2.66 17.08 -32.93
N ALA A 400 1.41 17.18 -33.40
CA ALA A 400 0.26 17.55 -32.56
C ALA A 400 -0.30 16.33 -31.82
N VAL A 401 -0.68 16.51 -30.55
CA VAL A 401 -1.28 15.47 -29.71
C VAL A 401 -2.57 16.02 -29.12
N ASP A 402 -3.63 15.20 -29.14
CA ASP A 402 -4.91 15.44 -28.48
C ASP A 402 -5.15 14.35 -27.44
N GLU A 403 -4.67 14.60 -26.22
CA GLU A 403 -4.81 13.69 -25.09
C GLU A 403 -6.27 13.53 -24.62
N ILE A 404 -7.13 14.49 -24.94
CA ILE A 404 -8.53 14.50 -24.52
C ILE A 404 -9.32 13.47 -25.33
N SER A 405 -9.01 13.35 -26.62
CA SER A 405 -9.70 12.44 -27.56
C SER A 405 -9.78 10.98 -27.09
N ASN A 406 -8.75 10.48 -26.39
CA ASN A 406 -8.68 9.10 -25.90
C ASN A 406 -8.70 8.99 -24.37
N ALA A 407 -8.95 10.07 -23.63
CA ALA A 407 -8.76 10.14 -22.17
C ALA A 407 -9.54 9.07 -21.37
N THR A 408 -10.74 8.73 -21.82
CA THR A 408 -11.61 7.71 -21.19
C THR A 408 -11.47 6.32 -21.80
N GLN A 409 -10.70 6.19 -22.88
CA GLN A 409 -10.48 4.92 -23.57
C GLN A 409 -9.29 4.17 -22.94
N PRO A 410 -9.16 2.85 -23.12
CA PRO A 410 -8.06 2.07 -22.52
C PRO A 410 -6.65 2.65 -22.78
N PRO A 411 -6.30 3.18 -23.96
CA PRO A 411 -4.99 3.82 -24.15
C PRO A 411 -4.77 5.09 -23.32
N GLY A 412 -5.80 5.94 -23.15
CA GLY A 412 -5.70 7.14 -22.32
C GLY A 412 -5.70 6.82 -20.82
N LEU A 413 -6.44 5.80 -20.39
CA LEU A 413 -6.39 5.27 -19.03
C LEU A 413 -5.02 4.63 -18.71
N LEU A 414 -4.40 3.93 -19.67
CA LEU A 414 -3.04 3.42 -19.53
C LEU A 414 -2.01 4.57 -19.44
N ARG A 415 -2.15 5.62 -20.26
CA ARG A 415 -1.33 6.83 -20.15
C ARG A 415 -1.44 7.45 -18.75
N ALA A 416 -2.67 7.58 -18.22
CA ALA A 416 -2.90 8.12 -16.89
C ALA A 416 -2.34 7.22 -15.76
N LEU A 417 -2.32 5.90 -15.95
CA LEU A 417 -1.65 4.98 -15.02
C LEU A 417 -0.14 5.27 -14.97
N PHE A 418 0.48 5.48 -16.14
CA PHE A 418 1.90 5.80 -16.21
C PHE A 418 2.22 7.18 -15.65
N ASP A 419 1.36 8.18 -15.86
CA ASP A 419 1.53 9.53 -15.33
C ASP A 419 1.44 9.56 -13.79
N ASP A 420 0.48 8.86 -13.19
CA ASP A 420 0.13 9.10 -11.77
C ASP A 420 0.41 7.92 -10.82
N GLN A 421 0.77 6.73 -11.32
CA GLN A 421 0.96 5.54 -10.47
C GLN A 421 2.27 4.79 -10.70
N VAL A 422 2.78 4.76 -11.93
CA VAL A 422 4.04 4.07 -12.20
C VAL A 422 5.22 4.97 -11.89
N HIS A 423 5.94 4.64 -10.81
CA HIS A 423 7.13 5.37 -10.40
C HIS A 423 8.31 5.06 -11.33
N ASP A 424 9.17 6.06 -11.58
CA ASP A 424 10.43 5.84 -12.30
C ASP A 424 11.58 5.56 -11.34
N SER A 425 11.76 4.29 -10.99
CA SER A 425 12.84 3.87 -10.09
C SER A 425 14.23 4.23 -10.64
N ARG A 426 14.41 4.44 -11.95
CA ARG A 426 15.68 4.86 -12.53
C ARG A 426 15.98 6.34 -12.29
N ALA A 427 14.96 7.17 -12.08
CA ALA A 427 15.15 8.54 -11.61
C ALA A 427 15.54 8.58 -10.12
N TRP A 428 15.04 7.62 -9.31
CA TRP A 428 15.16 7.62 -7.86
C TRP A 428 16.42 6.91 -7.31
N PHE A 429 16.82 5.74 -7.83
CA PHE A 429 17.63 4.79 -7.06
C PHE A 429 19.15 5.03 -6.90
N LEU A 430 19.75 6.13 -7.37
CA LEU A 430 21.23 6.19 -7.48
C LEU A 430 21.90 7.50 -7.03
N TYR A 431 21.26 8.36 -6.23
CA TYR A 431 21.92 9.59 -5.76
C TYR A 431 22.99 9.36 -4.67
N SER A 432 22.89 8.31 -3.86
CA SER A 432 23.83 8.07 -2.75
C SER A 432 25.15 7.40 -3.14
N LEU A 433 25.23 6.77 -4.33
CA LEU A 433 26.39 6.00 -4.82
C LEU A 433 26.88 6.43 -6.20
N GLY A 434 26.35 7.53 -6.74
CA GLY A 434 26.59 7.96 -8.12
C GLY A 434 25.60 7.32 -9.08
N ARG A 435 25.01 8.15 -9.94
CA ARG A 435 24.10 7.73 -11.00
C ARG A 435 24.72 6.59 -11.82
N GLU A 436 23.98 5.52 -12.11
CA GLU A 436 24.43 4.51 -13.08
C GLU A 436 24.83 5.23 -14.37
N PRO A 437 26.11 5.21 -14.78
CA PRO A 437 26.49 5.82 -16.04
C PRO A 437 25.76 5.06 -17.15
N MET A 438 25.04 5.79 -18.00
CA MET A 438 24.58 5.35 -19.33
C MET A 438 23.27 4.54 -19.35
N SER A 439 22.15 5.29 -19.39
CA SER A 439 20.78 4.94 -19.81
C SER A 439 20.46 3.44 -19.90
N SER A 440 20.19 2.83 -18.75
CA SER A 440 19.60 1.49 -18.67
C SER A 440 18.16 1.44 -19.21
N TYR A 441 17.57 2.56 -19.65
CA TYR A 441 16.20 2.64 -20.18
C TYR A 441 15.98 1.81 -21.44
N PHE A 442 17.01 1.63 -22.28
CA PHE A 442 16.97 0.82 -23.50
C PHE A 442 17.62 -0.56 -23.32
N ARG A 443 17.50 -1.11 -22.11
CA ARG A 443 17.95 -2.46 -21.75
C ARG A 443 16.82 -3.24 -21.12
N GLU A 444 16.70 -4.51 -21.48
CA GLU A 444 15.76 -5.42 -20.84
C GLU A 444 16.27 -5.80 -19.42
N ARG A 445 15.33 -5.88 -18.47
CA ARG A 445 15.63 -6.26 -17.08
C ARG A 445 16.28 -7.66 -17.03
N MET A 446 17.31 -7.83 -16.21
CA MET A 446 17.87 -9.16 -15.96
C MET A 446 16.86 -10.00 -15.17
N VAL A 447 16.54 -11.19 -15.69
CA VAL A 447 15.63 -12.16 -15.07
C VAL A 447 16.35 -13.50 -15.05
N PHE A 448 16.28 -14.19 -13.92
CA PHE A 448 16.87 -15.52 -13.71
C PHE A 448 15.77 -16.54 -13.49
N PHE A 449 15.92 -17.70 -14.12
CA PHE A 449 15.05 -18.87 -13.98
C PHE A 449 15.93 -20.02 -13.46
N GLY A 450 15.95 -20.21 -12.14
CA GLY A 450 16.97 -21.04 -11.49
C GLY A 450 18.37 -20.49 -11.78
N GLU A 451 19.26 -21.36 -12.28
CA GLU A 451 20.64 -21.01 -12.63
C GLU A 451 20.78 -20.34 -14.00
N ALA A 452 19.73 -20.33 -14.83
CA ALA A 452 19.79 -19.77 -16.17
C ALA A 452 19.29 -18.33 -16.19
N SER A 453 20.03 -17.43 -16.84
CA SER A 453 19.53 -16.08 -17.13
C SER A 453 18.64 -16.08 -18.39
N ARG A 454 17.73 -15.10 -18.50
CA ARG A 454 16.89 -14.91 -19.71
C ARG A 454 17.71 -14.87 -21.00
N ARG A 455 18.93 -14.34 -20.95
CA ARG A 455 19.80 -14.18 -22.10
C ARG A 455 20.40 -15.53 -22.50
N GLU A 456 20.76 -16.37 -21.54
CA GLU A 456 21.18 -17.76 -21.82
C GLU A 456 20.04 -18.60 -22.39
N LEU A 457 18.82 -18.48 -21.86
CA LEU A 457 17.65 -19.17 -22.41
C LEU A 457 17.27 -18.70 -23.83
N ALA A 458 17.48 -17.42 -24.14
CA ALA A 458 17.22 -16.88 -25.47
C ALA A 458 18.30 -17.27 -26.49
N LEU A 459 19.54 -17.47 -26.04
CA LEU A 459 20.69 -17.78 -26.90
C LEU A 459 20.97 -19.28 -27.04
N ASN A 460 20.48 -20.12 -26.12
CA ASN A 460 20.73 -21.55 -26.13
C ASN A 460 19.43 -22.38 -26.15
N PRO A 461 18.96 -22.77 -27.36
CA PRO A 461 17.80 -23.65 -27.53
C PRO A 461 17.96 -24.99 -26.81
N GLU A 462 19.17 -25.54 -26.71
CA GLU A 462 19.43 -26.81 -26.02
C GLU A 462 19.28 -26.68 -24.51
N THR A 463 19.71 -25.56 -23.91
CA THR A 463 19.47 -25.25 -22.48
C THR A 463 17.98 -25.07 -22.19
N ARG A 464 17.24 -24.48 -23.13
CA ARG A 464 15.78 -24.35 -23.05
C ARG A 464 15.10 -25.71 -23.13
N GLU A 465 15.49 -26.57 -24.07
CA GLU A 465 14.97 -27.94 -24.23
C GLU A 465 15.29 -28.82 -23.01
N THR A 466 16.52 -28.75 -22.47
CA THR A 466 16.90 -29.52 -21.25
C THR A 466 16.16 -29.04 -20.00
N MET A 467 15.94 -27.72 -19.84
CA MET A 467 15.10 -27.22 -18.74
C MET A 467 13.63 -27.62 -18.93
N LEU A 468 13.08 -27.54 -20.15
CA LEU A 468 11.71 -27.97 -20.44
C LEU A 468 11.52 -29.48 -20.24
N ALA A 469 12.52 -30.30 -20.58
CA ALA A 469 12.53 -31.74 -20.36
C ALA A 469 12.68 -32.14 -18.88
N GLY A 470 13.26 -31.26 -18.04
CA GLY A 470 13.37 -31.44 -16.60
C GLY A 470 12.13 -30.99 -15.81
N ILE A 471 11.17 -30.32 -16.45
CA ILE A 471 9.89 -29.95 -15.84
C ILE A 471 8.97 -31.16 -15.89
N THR A 472 8.65 -31.72 -14.72
CA THR A 472 7.58 -32.71 -14.61
C THR A 472 6.28 -32.02 -15.05
N PRO A 473 5.54 -32.55 -16.05
CA PRO A 473 4.25 -31.97 -16.41
C PRO A 473 3.37 -31.95 -15.16
N LEU A 474 2.76 -30.78 -14.89
CA LEU A 474 1.70 -30.68 -13.89
C LEU A 474 0.64 -31.72 -14.25
N PRO A 475 0.22 -32.60 -13.32
CA PRO A 475 -0.77 -33.61 -13.63
C PRO A 475 -2.06 -32.94 -14.10
N ASP A 476 -2.68 -33.54 -15.11
CA ASP A 476 -4.04 -33.20 -15.53
C ASP A 476 -4.92 -33.09 -14.28
N SER A 477 -5.75 -32.05 -14.25
CA SER A 477 -6.60 -31.69 -13.12
C SER A 477 -7.69 -32.75 -12.88
N GLY A 478 -7.29 -33.89 -12.32
CA GLY A 478 -8.14 -34.74 -11.50
C GLY A 478 -7.95 -34.32 -10.04
N LEU A 479 -9.05 -34.03 -9.36
CA LEU A 479 -9.15 -33.64 -7.96
C LEU A 479 -8.13 -34.40 -7.07
N SER A 480 -6.99 -33.77 -6.79
CA SER A 480 -6.16 -34.15 -5.65
C SER A 480 -5.69 -32.87 -4.97
N VAL A 481 -5.94 -32.79 -3.67
CA VAL A 481 -5.48 -31.73 -2.80
C VAL A 481 -3.95 -31.72 -2.89
N ALA A 482 -3.39 -30.70 -3.54
CA ALA A 482 -1.95 -30.54 -3.63
C ALA A 482 -1.37 -30.46 -2.21
N ALA A 483 -0.52 -31.42 -1.85
CA ALA A 483 0.26 -31.34 -0.64
C ALA A 483 1.12 -30.07 -0.69
N ARG A 484 1.14 -29.31 0.42
CA ARG A 484 2.00 -28.14 0.59
C ARG A 484 3.42 -28.51 0.13
N PRO A 485 4.09 -27.69 -0.72
CA PRO A 485 5.49 -27.92 -1.02
C PRO A 485 6.27 -27.92 0.31
N ALA A 486 7.19 -28.87 0.45
CA ALA A 486 8.02 -28.97 1.63
C ALA A 486 8.70 -27.62 1.86
N VAL A 487 8.52 -27.06 3.07
CA VAL A 487 9.24 -25.88 3.54
C VAL A 487 10.72 -26.12 3.25
N MET A 488 11.37 -25.20 2.50
CA MET A 488 12.81 -25.27 2.32
C MET A 488 13.46 -25.34 3.70
N ASP A 489 14.21 -26.40 3.96
CA ASP A 489 14.91 -26.54 5.23
C ASP A 489 15.88 -25.36 5.43
N ALA A 490 16.11 -25.00 6.69
CA ALA A 490 16.96 -23.86 7.05
C ALA A 490 18.40 -23.99 6.50
N GLN A 491 18.82 -25.22 6.19
CA GLN A 491 20.15 -25.53 5.69
C GLN A 491 20.29 -25.15 4.21
N ARG A 492 19.33 -25.47 3.34
CA ARG A 492 19.30 -25.02 1.94
C ARG A 492 19.12 -23.51 1.80
N MET A 493 18.37 -22.88 2.71
CA MET A 493 18.30 -21.42 2.78
C MET A 493 19.65 -20.79 3.12
N ALA A 494 20.39 -21.38 4.07
CA ALA A 494 21.72 -20.92 4.45
C ALA A 494 22.75 -21.14 3.33
N GLU A 495 22.69 -22.26 2.62
CA GLU A 495 23.55 -22.56 1.46
C GLU A 495 23.29 -21.58 0.31
N ALA A 496 22.02 -21.30 -0.01
CA ALA A 496 21.66 -20.31 -1.03
C ALA A 496 22.12 -18.89 -0.63
N GLN A 497 21.95 -18.50 0.64
CA GLN A 497 22.45 -17.23 1.16
C GLN A 497 23.98 -17.14 1.13
N GLN A 498 24.70 -18.22 1.43
CA GLN A 498 26.16 -18.27 1.31
C GLN A 498 26.62 -18.17 -0.14
N ALA A 499 25.96 -18.86 -1.08
CA ALA A 499 26.29 -18.80 -2.49
C ALA A 499 26.10 -17.38 -3.05
N ILE A 500 24.99 -16.72 -2.69
CA ILE A 500 24.74 -15.31 -3.02
C ILE A 500 25.79 -14.41 -2.38
N LYS A 501 26.13 -14.62 -1.11
CA LYS A 501 27.13 -13.82 -0.40
C LYS A 501 28.53 -13.97 -1.03
N ALA A 502 28.91 -15.18 -1.42
CA ALA A 502 30.18 -15.46 -2.09
C ALA A 502 30.25 -14.77 -3.48
N LEU A 503 29.15 -14.76 -4.23
CA LEU A 503 29.04 -14.03 -5.49
C LEU A 503 29.17 -12.50 -5.28
N TRP A 504 28.61 -11.97 -4.20
CA TRP A 504 28.71 -10.55 -3.84
C TRP A 504 30.10 -10.16 -3.31
N GLU A 505 30.71 -10.97 -2.44
CA GLU A 505 32.06 -10.74 -1.91
C GLU A 505 33.13 -10.85 -3.03
N ALA A 506 32.94 -11.75 -4.00
CA ALA A 506 33.80 -11.86 -5.17
C ALA A 506 33.75 -10.62 -6.10
N GLN A 507 32.68 -9.82 -6.04
CA GLN A 507 32.57 -8.55 -6.79
C GLN A 507 33.18 -7.35 -6.06
N TYR A 508 33.50 -7.45 -4.76
CA TYR A 508 33.80 -6.31 -3.89
C TYR A 508 35.26 -6.16 -3.38
N PRO A 509 36.30 -6.33 -4.21
CA PRO A 509 37.53 -5.62 -3.92
C PRO A 509 38.04 -4.83 -5.13
N LYS A 510 37.71 -3.52 -5.18
CA LYS A 510 38.53 -2.40 -5.69
C LYS A 510 37.83 -1.03 -5.55
N ALA A 511 37.41 -0.65 -4.35
CA ALA A 511 36.97 0.73 -4.05
C ALA A 511 37.51 1.28 -2.72
N SER A 512 38.64 0.76 -2.24
CA SER A 512 39.27 1.20 -0.98
C SER A 512 40.78 1.41 -1.09
N GLY A 513 41.26 1.85 -2.25
CA GLY A 513 42.70 1.95 -2.51
C GLY A 513 43.10 3.18 -3.31
N VAL A 514 42.80 4.38 -2.81
CA VAL A 514 43.61 5.60 -3.05
C VAL A 514 43.52 6.52 -1.81
N SER A 515 44.56 6.43 -0.97
CA SER A 515 45.15 7.41 -0.02
C SER A 515 44.19 8.37 0.72
N ASP A 516 43.94 8.22 2.02
CA ASP A 516 44.87 8.54 3.13
C ASP A 516 46.34 8.74 2.75
N ALA A 517 46.62 9.97 2.30
CA ALA A 517 47.91 10.62 2.46
C ALA A 517 47.63 12.12 2.55
N LEU A 518 47.48 12.62 3.77
CA LEU A 518 47.93 13.92 4.28
C LEU A 518 47.40 14.07 5.71
N SER A 519 48.26 13.63 6.64
CA SER A 519 48.44 14.24 7.96
C SER A 519 48.67 15.75 7.87
#